data_AF-A0A7L5YJD7-F1
#
_entry.id   AF-A0A7L5YJD7-F1
#
_cell.length_a   1.000
_cell.length_b   1.000
_cell.length_c   1.000
_cell.angle_alpha   90.00
_cell.angle_beta   90.00
_cell.angle_gamma   90.00
#
_symmetry.space_group_name_H-M   'P 1'
#
loop_
_entity.id
_entity.type
_entity.pdbx_description
1 polymer ?
#
loop_
_entity_poly.entity_id
_entity_poly.type
_entity_poly.pdbx_seq_one_letter_code
_entity_poly.pdbx_strand_id
1 'polypeptide(L)'
;MITDENLKFASNFALPTGFTGTFFSSDAAEVDPAIQSTGGEGLSLVIQISETVTSGGGAFVEFILASDSTGNIATDGSATRHFGTGPIPIASLVRGLNSVSPFPLRPITSSTSASWSR
;
A
#
# COMPACT_ATOMS: atom_id res chain seq x y z
N MET A 1 14.68 5.56 -10.72
CA MET A 1 14.25 4.50 -9.78
C MET A 1 14.38 3.18 -10.50
N ILE A 2 15.01 2.17 -9.88
CA ILE A 2 15.02 0.80 -10.38
C ILE A 2 13.96 0.01 -9.60
N THR A 3 13.17 -0.81 -10.30
CA THR A 3 12.08 -1.60 -9.70
C THR A 3 12.24 -3.04 -10.17
N ASP A 4 12.16 -3.98 -9.22
CA ASP A 4 12.18 -5.42 -9.49
C ASP A 4 10.76 -5.90 -9.77
N GLU A 5 10.58 -6.76 -10.77
CA GLU A 5 9.26 -7.30 -11.15
C GLU A 5 8.69 -8.22 -10.06
N ASN A 6 9.53 -8.93 -9.29
CA ASN A 6 9.07 -9.81 -8.21
C ASN A 6 8.63 -9.04 -6.96
N LEU A 7 9.05 -7.78 -6.82
CA LEU A 7 8.66 -6.90 -5.71
C LEU A 7 7.53 -5.94 -6.09
N LYS A 8 6.95 -6.12 -7.28
CA LYS A 8 5.87 -5.29 -7.80
C LYS A 8 4.55 -6.02 -7.60
N PHE A 9 3.66 -5.40 -6.83
CA PHE A 9 2.31 -5.88 -6.58
C PHE A 9 1.31 -4.77 -6.94
N ALA A 10 0.03 -5.14 -7.08
CA ALA A 10 -1.05 -4.20 -7.44
C ALA A 10 -0.84 -3.41 -8.74
N SER A 11 -0.04 -3.93 -9.69
CA SER A 11 0.17 -3.27 -10.97
C SER A 11 -1.12 -3.36 -11.79
N ASN A 12 -1.80 -2.23 -12.00
CA ASN A 12 -3.14 -2.16 -12.60
C ASN A 12 -4.31 -2.55 -11.67
N PHE A 13 -4.16 -2.36 -10.36
CA PHE A 13 -5.28 -2.46 -9.44
C PHE A 13 -6.25 -1.29 -9.63
N ALA A 14 -7.50 -1.59 -9.99
CA ALA A 14 -8.56 -0.59 -10.03
C ALA A 14 -9.13 -0.41 -8.63
N LEU A 15 -9.00 0.79 -8.07
CA LEU A 15 -9.54 1.10 -6.75
C LEU A 15 -11.09 1.14 -6.81
N PRO A 16 -11.81 0.26 -6.11
CA PRO A 16 -13.26 0.32 -6.06
C PRO A 16 -13.72 1.52 -5.22
N THR A 17 -14.42 2.48 -5.83
CA THR A 17 -14.93 3.68 -5.16
C THR A 17 -16.45 3.68 -4.96
N GLY A 18 -17.12 2.58 -5.30
CA GLY A 18 -18.58 2.45 -5.25
C GLY A 18 -19.17 2.07 -3.89
N PHE A 19 -18.35 1.63 -2.93
CA PHE A 19 -18.78 1.22 -1.59
C PHE A 19 -17.60 1.22 -0.61
N THR A 20 -17.91 1.25 0.69
CA THR A 20 -16.90 1.22 1.75
C THR A 20 -16.47 -0.22 2.04
N GLY A 21 -15.16 -0.45 2.13
CA GLY A 21 -14.60 -1.75 2.49
C GLY A 21 -13.08 -1.79 2.36
N THR A 22 -12.48 -2.88 2.87
CA THR A 22 -11.06 -3.20 2.68
C THR A 22 -10.95 -4.18 1.53
N PHE A 23 -10.04 -3.90 0.59
CA PHE A 23 -9.82 -4.75 -0.58
C PHE A 23 -8.37 -5.20 -0.61
N PHE A 24 -8.19 -6.50 -0.84
CA PHE A 24 -6.89 -7.06 -1.16
C PHE A 24 -6.54 -6.68 -2.60
N SER A 25 -5.35 -6.12 -2.83
CA SER A 25 -4.80 -6.06 -4.19
C SER A 25 -4.63 -7.50 -4.66
N SER A 26 -5.10 -7.84 -5.83
CA SER A 26 -5.18 -9.22 -6.37
C SER A 26 -3.86 -10.01 -6.45
N ASP A 27 -2.77 -9.45 -5.95
CA ASP A 27 -1.43 -10.00 -5.93
C ASP A 27 -0.74 -9.64 -4.61
N ALA A 28 0.08 -10.55 -4.11
CA ALA A 28 0.92 -10.38 -2.92
C ALA A 28 2.38 -10.65 -3.32
N ALA A 29 3.26 -9.68 -3.08
CA ALA A 29 4.68 -9.91 -3.28
C ALA A 29 5.24 -10.76 -2.13
N GLU A 30 5.91 -11.85 -2.47
CA GLU A 30 6.72 -12.62 -1.53
C GLU A 30 8.05 -11.90 -1.31
N VAL A 31 8.30 -11.49 -0.07
CA VAL A 31 9.58 -10.87 0.30
C VAL A 31 10.54 -11.98 0.72
N ASP A 32 11.63 -12.12 -0.03
CA ASP A 32 12.71 -13.07 0.27
C ASP A 32 13.12 -12.97 1.76
N PRO A 33 13.17 -14.10 2.50
CA PRO A 33 13.64 -14.13 3.89
C PRO A 33 15.00 -13.44 4.10
N ALA A 34 15.88 -13.45 3.10
CA ALA A 34 17.17 -12.75 3.13
C ALA A 34 16.99 -11.23 3.21
N ILE A 35 16.01 -10.66 2.48
CA ILE A 35 15.65 -9.24 2.53
C ILE A 35 15.02 -8.87 3.87
N GLN A 36 14.25 -9.78 4.47
CA GLN A 36 13.74 -9.59 5.82
C GLN A 36 14.87 -9.57 6.86
N SER A 37 15.91 -10.39 6.66
CA SER A 37 17.06 -10.50 7.57
C SER A 37 17.97 -9.26 7.56
N THR A 38 18.05 -8.55 6.42
CA THR A 38 18.75 -7.25 6.34
C THR A 38 17.91 -6.10 6.86
N GLY A 39 16.69 -6.37 7.34
CA GLY A 39 15.75 -5.34 7.75
C GLY A 39 15.47 -4.39 6.60
N GLY A 40 15.26 -4.87 5.37
CA GLY A 40 14.80 -4.05 4.24
C GLY A 40 15.67 -2.83 3.92
N GLU A 41 16.90 -2.77 4.40
CA GLU A 41 17.78 -1.61 4.21
C GLU A 41 18.04 -1.38 2.72
N GLY A 42 17.71 -0.17 2.24
CA GLY A 42 17.80 0.20 0.82
C GLY A 42 16.53 -0.05 0.00
N LEU A 43 15.50 -0.68 0.58
CA LEU A 43 14.18 -0.78 -0.03
C LEU A 43 13.26 0.36 0.40
N SER A 44 12.38 0.76 -0.51
CA SER A 44 11.35 1.77 -0.26
C SER A 44 10.02 1.26 -0.80
N LEU A 45 8.97 1.43 0.00
CA LEU A 45 7.59 1.23 -0.46
C LEU A 45 7.18 2.46 -1.25
N VAL A 46 6.77 2.24 -2.50
CA VAL A 46 6.29 3.30 -3.38
C VAL A 46 4.86 3.01 -3.80
N ILE A 47 3.96 3.95 -3.54
CA ILE A 47 2.57 3.90 -3.99
C ILE A 47 2.42 4.97 -5.07
N GLN A 48 2.02 4.55 -6.27
CA GLN A 48 1.90 5.44 -7.43
C GLN A 48 0.46 5.46 -7.94
N ILE A 49 -0.05 6.66 -8.22
CA ILE A 49 -1.37 6.85 -8.82
C ILE A 49 -1.19 7.07 -10.33
N SER A 50 -1.55 6.07 -11.14
CA SER A 50 -1.44 6.12 -12.60
C SER A 50 -2.54 6.94 -13.26
N GLU A 51 -3.74 6.93 -12.69
CA GLU A 51 -4.91 7.66 -13.16
C GLU A 51 -5.62 8.35 -11.99
N THR A 52 -6.17 9.54 -12.24
CA THR A 52 -6.89 10.29 -11.20
C THR A 52 -8.09 9.48 -10.73
N VAL A 53 -8.16 9.24 -9.43
CA VAL A 53 -9.26 8.48 -8.83
C VAL A 53 -10.48 9.37 -8.69
N THR A 54 -11.65 8.89 -9.13
CA THR A 54 -12.92 9.58 -8.98
C THR A 54 -13.85 8.86 -8.02
N SER A 55 -14.55 9.61 -7.17
CA SER A 55 -15.61 9.12 -6.29
C SER A 55 -16.91 9.92 -6.51
N GLY A 56 -18.06 9.30 -6.25
CA GLY A 56 -19.37 9.95 -6.34
C GLY A 56 -19.66 10.98 -5.22
N GLY A 57 -18.70 11.23 -4.32
CA GLY A 57 -18.83 12.12 -3.18
C GLY A 57 -17.52 12.25 -2.38
N GLY A 58 -17.58 12.92 -1.22
CA GLY A 58 -16.45 13.04 -0.30
C GLY A 58 -16.10 11.67 0.30
N ALA A 59 -15.05 11.06 -0.23
CA ALA A 59 -14.62 9.73 0.15
C ALA A 59 -13.13 9.73 0.51
N PHE A 60 -12.74 8.79 1.37
CA PHE A 60 -11.37 8.62 1.83
C PHE A 60 -10.90 7.21 1.48
N VAL A 61 -9.61 7.05 1.23
CA VAL A 61 -8.95 5.76 1.12
C VAL A 61 -7.74 5.72 2.05
N GLU A 62 -7.43 4.55 2.56
CA GLU A 62 -6.18 4.27 3.25
C GLU A 62 -5.49 3.11 2.53
N PHE A 63 -4.20 3.27 2.23
CA PHE A 63 -3.38 2.18 1.73
C PHE A 63 -2.66 1.51 2.90
N ILE A 64 -2.71 0.18 2.94
CA ILE A 64 -2.18 -0.62 4.04
C ILE A 64 -1.24 -1.67 3.46
N LEU A 65 -0.03 -1.75 3.99
CA LEU A 65 0.84 -2.91 3.80
C LEU A 65 0.65 -3.84 4.99
N ALA A 66 0.27 -5.08 4.71
CA ALA A 66 0.04 -6.09 5.73
C ALA A 66 0.59 -7.44 5.29
N SER A 67 0.89 -8.31 6.26
CA SER A 67 1.30 -9.69 6.04
C SER A 67 0.33 -10.66 6.71
N ASP A 68 0.21 -11.84 6.13
CA ASP A 68 -0.50 -12.99 6.68
C ASP A 68 0.23 -14.28 6.29
N SER A 69 -0.12 -15.37 6.96
CA SER A 69 0.30 -16.75 6.69
C SER A 69 -0.38 -17.37 5.46
N THR A 70 -1.30 -16.66 4.82
CA THR A 70 -2.08 -17.14 3.68
C THR A 70 -1.75 -16.34 2.41
N GLY A 71 -1.99 -16.92 1.23
CA GLY A 71 -1.72 -16.26 -0.06
C GLY A 71 -2.61 -15.04 -0.35
N ASN A 72 -3.71 -14.87 0.39
CA ASN A 72 -4.62 -13.72 0.28
C ASN A 72 -4.69 -13.02 1.63
N ILE A 73 -4.23 -11.77 1.71
CA ILE A 73 -4.25 -11.03 2.97
C ILE A 73 -5.68 -10.87 3.48
N ALA A 74 -5.93 -11.30 4.73
CA ALA A 74 -7.23 -11.18 5.36
C ALA A 74 -7.69 -9.71 5.47
N THR A 75 -8.89 -9.43 4.96
CA THR A 75 -9.50 -8.08 4.97
C THR A 75 -10.37 -7.82 6.20
N ASP A 76 -10.49 -8.80 7.10
CA ASP A 76 -11.28 -8.75 8.34
C ASP A 76 -10.54 -8.11 9.53
N GLY A 77 -9.28 -7.71 9.32
CA GLY A 77 -8.43 -7.09 10.34
C GLY A 77 -7.55 -8.07 11.12
N SER A 78 -7.57 -9.36 10.82
CA SER A 78 -6.67 -10.36 11.44
C SER A 78 -5.23 -10.31 10.90
N ALA A 79 -5.02 -9.68 9.74
CA ALA A 79 -3.70 -9.51 9.14
C ALA A 79 -2.79 -8.57 9.96
N THR A 80 -1.49 -8.86 9.98
CA THR A 80 -0.51 -8.01 10.67
C THR A 80 -0.18 -6.79 9.82
N ARG A 81 -0.49 -5.59 10.32
CA ARG A 81 -0.24 -4.32 9.61
C ARG A 81 1.20 -3.83 9.84
N HIS A 82 1.89 -3.52 8.74
CA HIS A 82 3.26 -2.99 8.75
C HIS A 82 3.33 -1.53 8.34
N PHE A 83 2.39 -1.06 7.54
CA PHE A 83 2.31 0.33 7.14
C PHE A 83 0.85 0.71 6.87
N GLY A 84 0.52 1.97 7.11
CA GLY A 84 -0.78 2.54 6.79
C GLY A 84 -0.62 4.01 6.50
N THR A 85 -1.15 4.50 5.38
CA THR A 85 -1.03 5.91 5.00
C THR A 85 -1.87 6.85 5.87
N GLY A 86 -2.84 6.31 6.60
CA GLY A 86 -3.97 7.04 7.14
C GLY A 86 -4.99 7.42 6.06
N PRO A 87 -6.11 8.05 6.46
CA PRO A 87 -7.19 8.42 5.54
C PRO A 87 -6.76 9.56 4.62
N ILE A 88 -6.82 9.31 3.31
CA ILE A 88 -6.50 10.27 2.26
C ILE A 88 -7.79 10.59 1.49
N PRO A 89 -8.14 11.87 1.31
CA PRO A 89 -9.26 12.24 0.45
C PRO A 89 -9.03 11.73 -0.97
N ILE A 90 -10.01 11.03 -1.55
CA ILE A 90 -9.91 10.49 -2.92
C ILE A 90 -9.64 11.61 -3.93
N ALA A 91 -10.21 12.80 -3.73
CA ALA A 91 -9.99 13.97 -4.57
C ALA A 91 -8.51 14.43 -4.64
N SER A 92 -7.67 14.03 -3.66
CA SER A 92 -6.24 14.33 -3.67
C SER A 92 -5.42 13.36 -4.52
N LEU A 93 -5.97 12.19 -4.87
CA LEU A 93 -5.30 11.13 -5.63
C LEU A 93 -5.36 11.43 -7.13
N VAL A 94 -4.51 12.35 -7.56
CA VAL A 94 -4.36 12.74 -8.95
C VAL A 94 -3.29 11.91 -9.65
N ARG A 95 -3.42 11.77 -10.96
CA ARG A 95 -2.40 11.14 -11.81
C ARG A 95 -0.99 11.71 -11.53
N GLY A 96 -0.03 10.82 -11.34
CA GLY A 96 1.38 11.15 -11.09
C GLY A 96 1.73 11.39 -9.63
N LEU A 97 0.74 11.37 -8.72
CA LEU A 97 1.00 11.46 -7.29
C LEU A 97 1.71 10.21 -6.79
N ASN A 98 2.79 10.40 -6.04
CA ASN A 98 3.56 9.32 -5.46
C ASN A 98 3.69 9.49 -3.94
N SER A 99 3.62 8.39 -3.21
CA SER A 99 4.09 8.31 -1.84
C SER A 99 5.31 7.40 -1.78
N VAL A 100 6.35 7.86 -1.12
CA VAL A 100 7.57 7.10 -0.89
C VAL A 100 7.75 6.99 0.62
N SER A 101 7.77 5.76 1.12
CA SER A 101 8.08 5.46 2.51
C SER A 101 9.29 4.52 2.57
N PRO A 102 10.18 4.67 3.56
CA PRO A 102 11.11 3.59 3.88
C PRO A 102 10.32 2.30 4.11
N PHE A 103 10.91 1.16 3.72
CA PHE A 103 10.26 -0.13 3.93
C PHE A 103 10.05 -0.38 5.43
N PRO A 104 8.84 -0.78 5.87
CA PRO A 104 8.57 -0.97 7.29
C PRO A 104 9.27 -2.23 7.79
N LEU A 105 10.09 -2.08 8.83
CA LEU A 105 10.91 -3.18 9.37
C LEU A 105 10.24 -3.92 10.52
N ARG A 106 9.16 -3.35 11.05
CA ARG A 106 8.44 -3.85 12.22
C ARG A 106 6.95 -3.54 12.07
N PRO A 107 6.06 -4.35 12.66
CA PRO A 107 4.64 -4.04 12.73
C PRO A 107 4.41 -2.68 13.39
N ILE A 108 3.48 -1.90 12.86
CA ILE A 108 3.15 -0.60 13.41
C ILE A 108 2.14 -0.76 14.55
N THR A 109 2.41 -0.12 15.68
CA THR A 109 1.45 0.01 16.79
C THR A 109 0.60 1.27 16.67
N SER A 110 0.94 2.19 15.76
CA SER A 110 0.21 3.43 15.44
C SER A 110 0.40 3.82 13.97
N SER A 111 -0.59 4.49 13.37
CA SER A 111 -0.53 4.92 11.96
C SER A 111 0.64 5.90 11.73
N THR A 112 1.54 5.57 10.81
CA THR A 112 2.61 6.47 10.36
C THR A 112 2.10 7.27 9.18
N SER A 113 1.99 8.59 9.31
CA SER A 113 1.51 9.45 8.22
C SER A 113 2.44 9.37 7.00
N ALA A 114 1.91 8.98 5.85
CA ALA A 114 2.68 8.95 4.62
C ALA A 114 2.89 10.37 4.06
N SER A 115 4.12 10.70 3.66
CA SER A 115 4.42 11.94 2.92
C SER A 115 4.12 11.72 1.43
N TRP A 116 3.45 12.68 0.80
CA TRP A 116 3.05 12.62 -0.61
C TRP A 116 3.75 13.75 -1.38
N SER A 117 4.44 13.41 -2.46
CA SER A 117 5.11 14.38 -3.34
C SER A 117 4.67 14.17 -4.79
N ARG A 118 4.64 15.27 -5.55
CA ARG A 118 4.42 15.25 -7.00
C ARG A 118 5.74 15.13 -7.73
#